data_AF-T0ZM55-F1
#
_entry.id   AF-T0ZM55-F1
#
_cell.length_a   1.000
_cell.length_b   1.000
_cell.length_c   1.000
_cell.angle_alpha   90.00
_cell.angle_beta   90.00
_cell.angle_gamma   90.00
#
_symmetry.space_group_name_H-M   'P 1'
#
loop_
_entity.id
_entity.type
_entity.pdbx_description
1 polymer ?
#
loop_
_entity_poly.entity_id
_entity_poly.type
_entity_poly.pdbx_seq_one_letter_code
_entity_poly.pdbx_strand_id
1 'polypeptide(L)'
;MQFHNSFIVVEEGDALLVIDQHALHERVIYESLLARVRAGTISGQRLLLPVVVSVSAQQLAGLDRVRPLLASLGIEITQFDASSVAVQSLPSLLSRLNTMDFVREMLDKVAEESARITDEELLHEVLDMA
;
A
#
# COMPACT_ATOMS: atom_id res chain seq x y z
N MET A 1 21.12 -18.90 -10.21
CA MET A 1 20.25 -20.02 -9.77
C MET A 1 19.29 -19.54 -8.70
N GLN A 2 18.11 -20.14 -8.58
CA GLN A 2 17.15 -19.85 -7.52
C GLN A 2 17.23 -20.94 -6.44
N PHE A 3 17.24 -20.54 -5.16
CA PHE A 3 17.28 -21.46 -4.02
C PHE A 3 16.02 -21.31 -3.17
N HIS A 4 15.28 -22.42 -3.01
CA HIS A 4 14.09 -22.54 -2.14
C HIS A 4 13.02 -21.45 -2.30
N ASN A 5 12.93 -20.80 -3.47
CA ASN A 5 11.97 -19.71 -3.69
C ASN A 5 12.19 -18.49 -2.76
N SER A 6 13.37 -18.38 -2.14
CA SER A 6 13.71 -17.31 -1.21
C SER A 6 14.93 -16.51 -1.67
N PHE A 7 15.91 -17.14 -2.32
CA PHE A 7 17.14 -16.46 -2.73
C PHE A 7 17.44 -16.61 -4.21
N ILE A 8 17.90 -15.53 -4.84
CA ILE A 8 18.54 -15.55 -6.15
C ILE A 8 20.05 -15.52 -5.91
N VAL A 9 20.75 -16.48 -6.48
CA VAL A 9 22.20 -16.58 -6.43
C VAL A 9 22.77 -16.26 -7.80
N VAL A 10 23.63 -15.25 -7.88
CA VAL A 10 24.27 -14.78 -9.11
C VAL A 10 25.78 -14.86 -8.94
N GLU A 11 26.45 -15.39 -9.94
CA GLU A 11 27.91 -15.32 -10.03
C GLU A 11 28.28 -14.08 -10.85
N GLU A 12 29.13 -13.23 -10.29
CA GLU A 12 29.59 -12.00 -10.93
C GLU A 12 31.11 -11.91 -10.79
N GLY A 13 31.83 -12.27 -11.87
CA GLY A 13 33.28 -12.43 -11.82
C GLY A 13 33.69 -13.51 -10.82
N ASP A 14 34.58 -13.17 -9.89
CA ASP A 14 35.03 -14.05 -8.80
C ASP A 14 34.16 -13.95 -7.54
N ALA A 15 33.00 -13.28 -7.62
CA ALA A 15 32.10 -13.08 -6.50
C ALA A 15 30.77 -13.83 -6.65
N LEU A 16 30.19 -14.20 -5.51
CA LEU A 16 28.85 -14.77 -5.41
C LEU A 16 27.92 -13.75 -4.75
N LEU A 17 26.93 -13.25 -5.48
CA LEU A 17 25.85 -12.46 -4.93
C LEU A 17 24.71 -13.37 -4.50
N VAL A 18 24.21 -13.17 -3.28
CA VAL A 18 23.01 -13.81 -2.74
C VAL A 18 21.99 -12.71 -2.46
N ILE A 19 20.86 -12.77 -3.14
CA ILE A 19 19.82 -11.75 -3.11
C ILE A 19 18.57 -12.37 -2.51
N ASP A 20 18.02 -11.75 -1.45
CA ASP A 20 16.72 -12.11 -0.90
C ASP A 20 15.60 -11.66 -1.85
N GLN A 21 14.79 -12.60 -2.31
CA GLN A 21 13.72 -12.35 -3.27
C GLN A 21 12.56 -11.54 -2.68
N HIS A 22 12.26 -11.71 -1.39
CA HIS A 22 11.17 -10.98 -0.73
C HIS A 22 11.54 -9.51 -0.61
N ALA A 23 12.71 -9.22 -0.03
CA ALA A 23 13.21 -7.86 0.09
C ALA A 23 13.45 -7.22 -1.29
N LEU A 24 13.91 -7.97 -2.29
CA LEU A 24 14.06 -7.47 -3.65
C LEU A 24 12.70 -7.10 -4.27
N HIS A 25 11.69 -7.95 -4.09
CA HIS A 25 10.35 -7.71 -4.64
C HIS A 25 9.74 -6.44 -4.05
N GLU A 26 9.75 -6.31 -2.73
CA GLU A 26 9.28 -5.11 -2.02
C GLU A 26 10.03 -3.85 -2.47
N ARG A 27 11.37 -3.91 -2.56
CA ARG A 27 12.20 -2.78 -3.02
C ARG A 27 11.85 -2.35 -4.44
N VAL A 28 11.62 -3.30 -5.35
CA VAL A 28 11.22 -2.99 -6.74
C VAL A 28 9.85 -2.34 -6.79
N ILE A 29 8.88 -2.82 -6.02
CA ILE A 29 7.54 -2.21 -5.96
C ILE A 29 7.64 -0.81 -5.32
N TYR A 30 8.41 -0.64 -4.24
CA TYR A 30 8.66 0.65 -3.58
C TYR A 30 9.21 1.69 -4.55
N GLU A 31 10.31 1.38 -5.23
CA GLU A 31 10.95 2.32 -6.17
C GLU A 31 10.01 2.62 -7.36
N SER A 32 9.23 1.65 -7.83
CA SER A 32 8.23 1.88 -8.87
C SER A 32 7.10 2.80 -8.41
N LEU A 33 6.58 2.60 -7.20
CA LEU A 33 5.58 3.48 -6.60
C LEU A 33 6.13 4.88 -6.40
N LEU A 34 7.30 5.00 -5.76
CA LEU A 34 7.93 6.28 -5.49
C LEU A 34 8.19 7.07 -6.79
N ALA A 35 8.66 6.40 -7.84
CA ALA A 35 8.84 7.01 -9.15
C ALA A 35 7.51 7.51 -9.74
N ARG A 36 6.42 6.74 -9.61
CA ARG A 36 5.09 7.12 -10.11
C ARG A 36 4.44 8.22 -9.27
N VAL A 37 4.60 8.21 -7.95
CA VAL A 37 4.17 9.30 -7.04
C VAL A 37 4.87 10.59 -7.45
N ARG A 38 6.20 10.57 -7.59
CA ARG A 38 7.00 11.74 -7.99
C ARG A 38 6.63 12.26 -9.37
N ALA A 39 6.24 11.36 -10.29
CA ALA A 39 5.76 11.74 -11.61
C ALA A 39 4.29 12.17 -11.65
N GLY A 40 3.54 12.02 -10.55
CA GLY A 40 2.09 12.27 -10.50
C GLY A 40 1.27 11.32 -11.38
N THR A 41 1.79 10.13 -11.67
CA THR A 41 1.20 9.17 -12.64
C THR A 41 0.51 7.98 -11.99
N ILE A 42 0.44 7.92 -10.65
CA ILE A 42 -0.38 6.89 -10.00
C ILE A 42 -1.84 7.20 -10.28
N SER A 43 -2.45 6.34 -11.09
CA SER A 43 -3.89 6.35 -11.36
C SER A 43 -4.51 5.18 -10.62
N GLY A 44 -5.56 5.50 -9.85
CA GLY A 44 -6.43 4.49 -9.25
C GLY A 44 -7.25 3.78 -10.31
N GLN A 45 -7.26 2.46 -10.26
CA GLN A 45 -8.25 1.65 -10.97
C GLN A 45 -9.55 1.66 -10.15
N ARG A 46 -10.62 2.19 -10.75
CA ARG A 46 -11.93 2.18 -10.12
C ARG A 46 -12.46 0.76 -10.00
N LEU A 47 -13.01 0.43 -8.84
CA LEU A 47 -13.65 -0.85 -8.60
C LEU A 47 -14.99 -0.91 -9.33
N LEU A 48 -15.37 -2.10 -9.82
CA LEU A 48 -16.68 -2.32 -10.44
C LEU A 48 -17.81 -2.11 -9.43
N LEU A 49 -17.57 -2.50 -8.17
CA LEU A 49 -18.45 -2.29 -7.04
C LEU A 49 -17.62 -1.72 -5.89
N PRO A 50 -18.06 -0.64 -5.24
CA PRO A 50 -17.41 -0.15 -4.04
C PRO A 50 -17.35 -1.22 -2.96
N VAL A 51 -16.21 -1.31 -2.28
CA VAL A 51 -16.04 -2.21 -1.14
C VAL A 51 -16.32 -1.41 0.13
N VAL A 52 -17.34 -1.79 0.88
CA VAL A 52 -17.72 -1.13 2.14
C VAL A 52 -17.01 -1.80 3.30
N VAL A 53 -16.30 -1.01 4.11
CA VAL A 53 -15.54 -1.48 5.26
C VAL A 53 -16.07 -0.79 6.52
N SER A 54 -16.41 -1.57 7.55
CA SER A 54 -16.79 -1.03 8.85
C SER A 54 -15.58 -0.41 9.56
N VAL A 55 -15.77 0.77 10.14
CA VAL A 55 -14.72 1.54 10.81
C VAL A 55 -15.18 2.08 12.16
N SER A 56 -14.23 2.28 13.07
CA SER A 56 -14.43 2.98 14.34
C SER A 56 -14.43 4.49 14.13
N ALA A 57 -14.95 5.22 15.13
CA ALA A 57 -14.90 6.69 15.11
C ALA A 57 -13.46 7.23 15.06
N GLN A 58 -12.50 6.53 15.66
CA GLN A 58 -11.09 6.91 15.67
C GLN A 58 -10.46 6.74 14.27
N GLN A 59 -10.74 5.61 13.60
CA GLN A 59 -10.31 5.38 12.21
C GLN A 59 -10.92 6.42 11.25
N LEU A 60 -12.20 6.73 11.42
CA LEU A 60 -12.88 7.74 10.61
C LEU A 60 -12.27 9.14 10.79
N ALA A 61 -11.92 9.51 12.03
CA ALA A 61 -11.23 10.78 12.32
C ALA A 61 -9.83 10.84 11.71
N GLY A 62 -9.11 9.71 11.69
CA GLY A 62 -7.78 9.61 11.07
C GLY A 62 -7.83 9.69 9.54
N LEU A 63 -8.89 9.16 8.92
CA LEU A 63 -9.04 9.10 7.46
C LEU A 63 -8.90 10.48 6.79
N ASP A 64 -9.52 11.53 7.33
CA ASP A 64 -9.49 12.85 6.72
C ASP A 64 -8.08 13.45 6.63
N ARG A 65 -7.19 13.09 7.56
CA ARG A 65 -5.79 13.52 7.56
C ARG A 65 -5.00 12.83 6.44
N VAL A 66 -5.22 11.54 6.22
CA VAL A 66 -4.45 10.73 5.25
C VAL A 66 -5.08 10.69 3.86
N ARG A 67 -6.34 11.12 3.72
CA ARG A 67 -7.08 11.16 2.45
C ARG A 67 -6.29 11.79 1.28
N PRO A 68 -5.58 12.93 1.45
CA PRO A 68 -4.79 13.49 0.35
C PRO A 68 -3.64 12.59 -0.11
N LEU A 69 -3.01 11.90 0.83
CA LEU A 69 -1.93 10.95 0.56
C LEU A 69 -2.47 9.67 -0.08
N LEU A 70 -3.59 9.15 0.40
CA LEU A 70 -4.28 8.03 -0.26
C LEU A 70 -4.65 8.38 -1.71
N ALA A 71 -5.15 9.59 -1.95
CA ALA A 71 -5.46 10.04 -3.29
C ALA A 71 -4.21 10.16 -4.19
N SER A 72 -3.06 10.60 -3.65
CA SER A 72 -1.79 10.64 -4.41
C SER A 72 -1.26 9.23 -4.73
N LEU A 73 -1.63 8.26 -3.90
CA LEU A 73 -1.42 6.84 -4.13
C LEU A 73 -2.52 6.19 -4.99
N GLY A 74 -3.46 6.95 -5.57
CA GLY A 74 -4.54 6.36 -6.40
C GLY A 74 -5.54 5.51 -5.61
N ILE A 75 -5.61 5.70 -4.30
CA ILE A 75 -6.57 5.08 -3.40
C ILE A 75 -7.67 6.11 -3.10
N GLU A 76 -8.89 5.84 -3.54
CA GLU A 76 -10.05 6.70 -3.24
C GLU A 76 -10.93 5.99 -2.22
N ILE A 77 -11.00 6.56 -1.01
CA ILE A 77 -11.89 6.11 0.05
C ILE A 77 -12.84 7.26 0.38
N THR A 78 -14.14 7.00 0.46
CA THR A 78 -15.16 7.98 0.82
C THR A 78 -15.95 7.51 2.02
N GLN A 79 -16.39 8.42 2.89
CA GLN A 79 -17.30 8.05 3.96
C GLN A 79 -18.61 7.54 3.37
N PHE A 80 -19.09 6.37 3.84
CA PHE A 80 -20.34 5.78 3.40
C PHE A 80 -21.47 6.06 4.39
N ASP A 81 -21.22 5.81 5.68
CA ASP A 81 -22.10 6.19 6.78
C ASP A 81 -21.30 6.59 8.05
N ALA A 82 -21.95 6.63 9.21
CA ALA A 82 -21.31 7.01 10.47
C ALA A 82 -20.27 5.98 10.99
N SER A 83 -20.30 4.75 10.47
CA SER A 83 -19.53 3.60 10.94
C SER A 83 -18.89 2.80 9.80
N SER A 84 -18.86 3.35 8.59
CA SER A 84 -18.29 2.68 7.43
C SER A 84 -17.79 3.64 6.37
N VAL A 85 -16.82 3.13 5.60
CA VAL A 85 -16.22 3.81 4.46
C VAL A 85 -16.35 2.94 3.23
N ALA A 86 -16.47 3.56 2.06
CA ALA A 86 -16.49 2.91 0.77
C ALA A 86 -15.16 3.14 0.04
N VAL A 87 -14.51 2.05 -0.36
CA VAL A 87 -13.34 2.05 -1.24
C VAL A 87 -13.83 2.11 -2.69
N GLN A 88 -13.46 3.16 -3.40
CA GLN A 88 -13.94 3.46 -4.75
C GLN A 88 -12.89 3.07 -5.81
N SER A 89 -11.61 3.28 -5.50
CA SER A 89 -10.50 2.95 -6.39
C SER A 89 -9.25 2.56 -5.61
N LEU A 90 -8.43 1.72 -6.25
CA LEU A 90 -7.12 1.27 -5.79
C LEU A 90 -6.17 1.20 -6.97
N PRO A 91 -4.86 1.40 -6.80
CA PRO A 91 -3.88 1.18 -7.86
C PRO A 91 -3.91 -0.23 -8.42
N SER A 92 -3.63 -0.36 -9.71
CA SER A 92 -3.56 -1.66 -10.38
C SER A 92 -2.50 -2.61 -9.78
N LEU A 93 -1.45 -2.08 -9.15
CA LEU A 93 -0.46 -2.89 -8.44
C LEU A 93 -1.02 -3.58 -7.19
N LEU A 94 -2.05 -3.02 -6.54
CA LEU A 94 -2.71 -3.58 -5.36
C LEU A 94 -3.90 -4.47 -5.73
N SER A 95 -4.13 -4.72 -7.02
CA SER A 95 -5.31 -5.47 -7.52
C SER A 95 -5.38 -6.92 -7.06
N ARG A 96 -4.27 -7.50 -6.57
CA ARG A 96 -4.22 -8.88 -6.07
C ARG A 96 -4.52 -8.99 -4.57
N LEU A 97 -4.60 -7.87 -3.86
CA LEU A 97 -4.86 -7.84 -2.43
C LEU A 97 -6.33 -8.01 -2.10
N ASN A 98 -6.60 -8.54 -0.92
CA ASN A 98 -7.92 -8.41 -0.32
C ASN A 98 -8.11 -6.95 0.12
N THR A 99 -8.88 -6.19 -0.66
CA THR A 99 -9.18 -4.78 -0.42
C THR A 99 -9.70 -4.51 0.99
N MET A 100 -10.53 -5.40 1.56
CA MET A 100 -11.10 -5.18 2.89
C MET A 100 -10.03 -5.27 3.99
N ASP A 101 -9.18 -6.29 3.92
CA ASP A 101 -8.13 -6.51 4.90
C ASP A 101 -7.09 -5.38 4.80
N PHE A 102 -6.68 -5.03 3.58
CA PHE A 102 -5.76 -3.94 3.31
C PHE A 102 -6.25 -2.60 3.89
N VAL A 103 -7.51 -2.22 3.61
CA VAL A 103 -8.04 -0.96 4.10
C VAL A 103 -8.25 -0.97 5.61
N ARG A 104 -8.63 -2.09 6.20
CA ARG A 104 -8.80 -2.19 7.66
C ARG A 104 -7.47 -1.99 8.38
N GLU A 105 -6.44 -2.72 7.99
CA GLU A 105 -5.13 -2.66 8.65
C GLU A 105 -4.46 -1.29 8.43
N MET A 106 -4.61 -0.70 7.23
CA MET A 106 -4.15 0.68 6.99
C MET A 106 -4.88 1.70 7.87
N LEU A 107 -6.20 1.58 8.04
CA LEU A 107 -6.97 2.45 8.92
C LEU A 107 -6.64 2.24 10.40
N ASP A 108 -6.35 1.00 10.82
CA ASP A 108 -5.88 0.68 12.18
C ASP A 108 -4.56 1.39 12.47
N LYS A 109 -3.58 1.31 11.57
CA LYS A 109 -2.29 2.02 11.71
C LYS A 109 -2.46 3.53 11.78
N VAL A 110 -3.29 4.10 10.91
CA VAL A 110 -3.60 5.54 10.94
C VAL A 110 -4.30 5.97 12.23
N ALA A 111 -5.13 5.09 12.82
CA ALA A 111 -5.81 5.34 14.09
C ALA A 111 -4.86 5.24 15.30
N GLU A 112 -4.00 4.22 15.32
CA GLU A 112 -3.00 4.00 16.38
C GLU A 112 -1.97 5.12 16.39
N GLU A 113 -1.49 5.52 15.22
CA GLU A 113 -0.43 6.51 15.07
C GLU A 113 -1.02 7.93 14.95
N SER A 114 -1.75 8.32 15.99
CA SER A 114 -2.44 9.62 16.12
C SER A 114 -1.53 10.86 16.02
N ALA A 115 -0.23 10.72 15.74
CA ALA A 115 0.72 11.82 15.75
C ALA A 115 1.51 12.04 14.44
N ARG A 116 2.22 11.08 13.84
CA ARG A 116 3.19 11.40 12.77
C ARG A 116 3.56 10.22 11.86
N ILE A 117 2.60 9.58 11.19
CA ILE A 117 2.99 8.82 9.98
C ILE A 117 3.41 9.84 8.92
N THR A 118 4.64 9.71 8.45
CA THR A 118 5.15 10.41 7.27
C THR A 118 4.65 9.73 6.00
N ASP A 119 4.64 10.47 4.88
CA ASP A 119 4.25 9.92 3.58
C ASP A 119 5.10 8.69 3.18
N GLU A 120 6.35 8.65 3.64
CA GLU A 120 7.29 7.55 3.39
C GLU A 120 6.98 6.30 4.23
N GLU A 121 6.61 6.48 5.50
CA GLU A 121 6.17 5.37 6.37
C GLU A 121 4.84 4.79 5.88
N LEU A 122 3.86 5.62 5.49
CA LEU A 122 2.60 5.08 4.96
C LEU A 122 2.83 4.33 3.64
N LEU A 123 3.73 4.83 2.80
CA LEU A 123 4.07 4.15 1.54
C LEU A 123 4.70 2.78 1.80
N HIS A 124 5.63 2.69 2.75
CA HIS A 124 6.24 1.43 3.17
C HIS A 124 5.20 0.44 3.69
N GLU A 125 4.30 0.90 4.56
CA GLU A 125 3.24 0.07 5.12
C GLU A 125 2.28 -0.45 4.04
N VAL A 126 1.88 0.40 3.09
CA VAL A 126 1.05 -0.01 1.95
C VAL A 126 1.73 -1.09 1.09
N LEU A 127 3.07 -1.12 1.07
CA LEU A 127 3.86 -2.07 0.30
C LEU A 127 4.14 -3.37 1.03
N ASP A 128 4.39 -3.33 2.34
CA ASP A 128 4.52 -4.53 3.17
C ASP A 128 3.23 -5.36 3.13
N MET A 129 2.11 -4.68 2.91
CA MET A 129 0.79 -5.28 2.77
C MET A 129 0.47 -5.74 1.33
N ALA A 130 1.35 -5.52 0.34
CA ALA A 130 1.15 -5.75 -1.10
C ALA A 130 1.75 -7.06 -1.65
#